data_AF-A0A4P5V2I3-F1
#
_entry.id   AF-A0A4P5V2I3-F1
#
_cell.length_a   1.000
_cell.length_b   1.000
_cell.length_c   1.000
_cell.angle_alpha   90.00
_cell.angle_beta   90.00
_cell.angle_gamma   90.00
#
_symmetry.space_group_name_H-M   'P 1'
#
loop_
_entity.id
_entity.type
_entity.pdbx_description
1 polymer ?
#
loop_
_entity_poly.entity_id
_entity_poly.type
_entity_poly.pdbx_seq_one_letter_code
_entity_poly.pdbx_strand_id
1 'polypeptide(L)'
;MALEIPVAEGGVTDVVATALLSRARTRLLQRVASVEPGLAQVWFRASVLERYRGTPGFQLVRTNTVGRVRGADWRLDFGISGETAGQEPDVLVHICARDLGERIPEGERAHWISHAVTLPASVNFLAMQSTRGACIDDGDLRSW
;
A
#
# COMPACT_ATOMS: atom_id res chain seq x y z
N MET A 1 49.67 15.31 7.24
CA MET A 1 48.71 14.28 7.67
C MET A 1 47.36 14.97 7.82
N ALA A 2 46.56 14.98 6.76
CA ALA A 2 45.23 15.60 6.79
C ALA A 2 44.26 14.57 7.38
N LEU A 3 43.54 14.95 8.44
CA LEU A 3 42.43 14.17 8.98
C LEU A 3 41.25 14.35 8.02
N GLU A 4 40.94 13.32 7.24
CA GLU A 4 39.65 13.22 6.55
C GLU A 4 38.58 12.88 7.59
N ILE A 5 37.64 13.81 7.80
CA ILE A 5 36.45 13.58 8.60
C ILE A 5 35.41 12.95 7.66
N PRO A 6 34.90 11.73 7.93
CA PRO A 6 33.88 11.12 7.09
C PRO A 6 32.57 11.91 7.24
N VAL A 7 32.07 12.42 6.12
CA VAL A 7 30.71 12.97 6.04
C VAL A 7 29.73 11.81 6.12
N ALA A 8 28.90 11.78 7.16
CA ALA A 8 27.85 10.78 7.31
C ALA A 8 26.88 10.84 6.12
N GLU A 9 26.63 9.70 5.48
CA GLU A 9 25.70 9.53 4.35
C GLU A 9 24.21 9.64 4.78
N GLY A 10 23.84 10.78 5.33
CA GLY A 10 22.47 11.12 5.75
C GLY A 10 22.24 12.61 5.57
N GLY A 11 22.27 13.08 4.32
CA GLY A 11 22.22 14.50 3.98
C GLY A 11 20.84 15.15 4.21
N VAL A 12 20.82 16.50 4.25
CA VAL A 12 19.63 17.37 4.34
C VAL A 12 18.51 16.98 3.37
N THR A 13 18.86 16.37 2.24
CA THR A 13 17.95 15.83 1.22
C THR A 13 17.00 14.76 1.77
N ASP A 14 17.47 13.89 2.67
CA ASP A 14 16.66 12.80 3.24
C ASP A 14 15.63 13.30 4.26
N VAL A 15 16.01 14.32 5.05
CA VAL A 15 15.10 15.01 5.97
C VAL A 15 14.00 15.74 5.20
N VAL A 16 14.34 16.44 4.12
CA VAL A 16 13.36 17.12 3.27
C VAL A 16 12.42 16.11 2.60
N ALA A 17 12.94 15.00 2.07
CA ALA A 17 12.14 13.94 1.48
C ALA A 17 11.15 13.34 2.49
N THR A 18 11.62 13.04 3.70
CA THR A 18 10.80 12.52 4.80
C THR A 18 9.68 13.50 5.19
N ALA A 19 9.99 14.79 5.29
CA ALA A 19 9.00 15.82 5.61
C ALA A 19 7.94 15.97 4.50
N LEU A 20 8.36 15.91 3.23
CA LEU A 20 7.45 15.96 2.08
C LEU A 20 6.52 14.75 2.03
N LEU A 21 7.06 13.54 2.24
CA LEU A 21 6.28 12.31 2.33
C LEU A 21 5.26 12.37 3.47
N SER A 22 5.69 12.85 4.65
CA SER A 22 4.80 13.02 5.81
C SER A 22 3.65 13.98 5.50
N ARG A 23 3.93 15.13 4.88
CA ARG A 23 2.90 16.10 4.46
C ARG A 23 1.95 15.53 3.41
N ALA A 24 2.47 14.78 2.44
CA ALA A 24 1.66 14.13 1.41
C ALA A 24 0.69 13.10 2.04
N ARG A 25 1.18 12.28 2.97
CA ARG A 25 0.37 11.31 3.72
C ARG A 25 -0.71 11.99 4.56
N THR A 26 -0.37 13.05 5.29
CA THR A 26 -1.35 13.82 6.07
C THR A 26 -2.46 14.39 5.17
N ARG A 27 -2.10 14.99 4.03
CA ARG A 27 -3.08 15.52 3.08
C ARG A 27 -3.96 14.43 2.48
N LEU A 28 -3.40 13.25 2.18
CA LEU A 28 -4.16 12.10 1.72
C LEU A 28 -5.19 11.69 2.76
N LEU A 29 -4.80 11.52 4.02
CA LEU A 29 -5.70 11.13 5.10
C LEU A 29 -6.78 12.19 5.37
N GLN A 30 -6.45 13.47 5.27
CA GLN A 30 -7.43 14.55 5.34
C GLN A 30 -8.49 14.42 4.24
N ARG A 31 -8.10 14.12 3.00
CA ARG A 31 -9.05 13.89 1.90
C ARG A 31 -9.91 12.65 2.11
N VAL A 32 -9.31 11.54 2.56
CA VAL A 32 -10.02 10.30 2.89
C VAL A 32 -11.10 10.55 3.94
N ALA A 33 -10.79 11.34 4.97
CA ALA A 33 -11.71 11.61 6.07
C ALA A 33 -12.86 12.57 5.71
N SER A 34 -12.71 13.41 4.68
CA SER A 34 -13.62 14.54 4.45
C SER A 34 -14.38 14.50 3.12
N VAL A 35 -13.78 13.95 2.06
CA VAL A 35 -14.29 14.11 0.70
C VAL A 35 -14.32 12.78 -0.05
N GLU A 36 -13.30 11.94 0.13
CA GLU A 36 -13.03 10.85 -0.80
C GLU A 36 -12.51 9.58 -0.10
N PRO A 37 -13.35 8.85 0.64
CA PRO A 37 -12.95 7.64 1.38
C PRO A 37 -12.27 6.59 0.51
N GLY A 38 -12.65 6.53 -0.78
CA GLY A 38 -12.05 5.62 -1.76
C GLY A 38 -10.55 5.83 -2.03
N LEU A 39 -9.97 6.96 -1.60
CA LEU A 39 -8.52 7.20 -1.64
C LEU A 39 -7.75 6.48 -0.52
N ALA A 40 -8.44 5.80 0.41
CA ALA A 40 -7.76 4.96 1.39
C ALA A 40 -6.86 3.95 0.67
N GLN A 41 -5.61 3.83 1.10
CA GLN A 41 -4.66 2.95 0.43
C GLN A 41 -4.82 1.51 0.94
N VAL A 42 -4.84 0.57 0.01
CA VAL A 42 -4.76 -0.87 0.29
C VAL A 42 -3.45 -1.41 -0.26
N TRP A 43 -2.86 -2.36 0.46
CA TRP A 43 -1.48 -2.80 0.26
C TRP A 43 -1.43 -4.27 -0.11
N PHE A 44 -0.47 -4.60 -0.97
CA PHE A 44 -0.25 -5.94 -1.49
C PHE A 44 1.24 -6.25 -1.56
N ARG A 45 1.60 -7.54 -1.45
CA ARG A 45 2.95 -7.98 -1.83
C ARG A 45 3.15 -7.78 -3.33
N ALA A 46 4.34 -7.32 -3.74
CA ALA A 46 4.66 -7.13 -5.16
C ALA A 46 4.57 -8.41 -5.99
N SER A 47 4.62 -9.60 -5.36
CA SER A 47 4.40 -10.89 -6.03
C SER A 47 3.04 -11.00 -6.73
N VAL A 48 2.05 -10.15 -6.37
CA VAL A 48 0.77 -10.04 -7.12
C VAL A 48 0.99 -9.75 -8.60
N LEU A 49 2.09 -9.05 -8.95
CA LEU A 49 2.41 -8.62 -10.30
C LEU A 49 3.08 -9.72 -11.14
N GLU A 50 3.58 -10.79 -10.53
CA GLU A 50 4.28 -11.87 -11.23
C GLU A 50 3.39 -12.56 -12.26
N ARG A 51 2.09 -12.69 -11.96
CA ARG A 51 1.08 -13.22 -12.88
C ARG A 51 1.02 -12.49 -14.23
N TYR A 52 1.37 -11.20 -14.25
CA TYR A 52 1.29 -10.36 -15.43
C TYR A 52 2.63 -10.22 -16.16
N ARG A 53 3.74 -10.61 -15.52
CA ARG A 53 5.09 -10.44 -16.05
C ARG A 53 5.36 -11.47 -17.16
N GLY A 54 5.57 -10.99 -18.38
CA GLY A 54 5.85 -11.87 -19.53
C GLY A 54 4.63 -12.63 -20.04
N THR A 55 3.45 -12.40 -19.48
CA THR A 55 2.20 -13.02 -19.90
C THR A 55 1.66 -12.31 -21.15
N PRO A 56 1.36 -13.04 -22.25
CA PRO A 56 0.77 -12.44 -23.44
C PRO A 56 -0.50 -11.65 -23.12
N GLY A 57 -0.65 -10.47 -23.72
CA GLY A 57 -1.79 -9.57 -23.48
C GLY A 57 -1.65 -8.68 -22.25
N PHE A 58 -0.56 -8.81 -21.48
CA PHE A 58 -0.24 -7.91 -20.38
C PHE A 58 1.04 -7.11 -20.62
N GLN A 59 1.04 -5.88 -20.12
CA GLN A 59 2.21 -5.02 -20.07
C GLN A 59 2.39 -4.50 -18.64
N LEU A 60 3.59 -4.68 -18.10
CA LEU A 60 3.99 -4.17 -16.79
C LEU A 60 5.15 -3.18 -16.96
N VAL A 61 4.97 -1.95 -16.50
CA VAL A 61 6.00 -0.89 -16.52
C VAL A 61 6.10 -0.23 -15.15
N ARG A 62 7.30 0.24 -14.77
CA ARG A 62 7.52 0.93 -13.49
C ARG A 62 8.69 1.90 -13.51
N THR A 63 8.64 2.87 -12.61
CA THR A 63 9.79 3.63 -12.11
C THR A 63 10.25 3.02 -10.77
N ASN A 64 11.00 3.76 -9.96
CA ASN A 64 11.38 3.33 -8.61
C ASN A 64 10.20 3.37 -7.61
N THR A 65 9.21 4.22 -7.85
CA THR A 65 8.16 4.51 -6.85
C THR A 65 6.73 4.33 -7.35
N VAL A 66 6.54 4.16 -8.66
CA VAL A 66 5.22 4.01 -9.29
C VAL A 66 5.30 2.98 -10.41
N GLY A 67 4.26 2.19 -10.60
CA GLY A 67 4.12 1.30 -11.74
C GLY A 67 2.71 1.24 -12.30
N ARG A 68 2.58 0.51 -13.40
CA ARG A 68 1.33 0.28 -14.10
C ARG A 68 1.30 -1.14 -14.64
N VAL A 69 0.18 -1.83 -14.41
CA VAL A 69 -0.21 -3.02 -15.18
C VAL A 69 -1.29 -2.62 -16.18
N ARG A 70 -1.17 -3.13 -17.41
CA ARG A 70 -2.16 -2.97 -18.48
C ARG A 70 -2.50 -4.35 -19.03
N GLY A 71 -3.78 -4.71 -19.00
CA GLY A 71 -4.33 -5.84 -19.75
C GLY A 71 -5.02 -5.38 -21.04
N ALA A 72 -5.85 -6.24 -21.63
CA ALA A 72 -6.60 -5.94 -22.85
C ALA A 72 -7.50 -4.69 -22.68
N ASP A 73 -8.42 -4.73 -21.71
CA ASP A 73 -9.43 -3.68 -21.52
C ASP A 73 -9.33 -2.97 -20.16
N TRP A 74 -8.25 -3.20 -19.41
CA TRP A 74 -8.07 -2.60 -18.10
C TRP A 74 -6.64 -2.15 -17.86
N ARG A 75 -6.50 -1.18 -16.97
CA ARG A 75 -5.21 -0.69 -16.48
C ARG A 75 -5.33 -0.33 -15.01
N LEU A 76 -4.23 -0.49 -14.30
CA LEU A 76 -4.12 -0.12 -12.89
C LEU A 76 -2.75 0.51 -12.65
N ASP A 77 -2.77 1.74 -12.14
CA ASP A 77 -1.59 2.42 -11.60
C ASP A 77 -1.42 2.04 -10.12
N PHE A 78 -0.17 1.87 -9.67
CA PHE A 78 0.14 1.50 -8.29
C PHE A 78 1.40 2.24 -7.79
N GLY A 79 1.44 2.54 -6.51
CA GLY A 79 2.65 3.01 -5.83
C GLY A 79 3.51 1.83 -5.36
N ILE A 80 4.82 2.04 -5.25
CA ILE A 80 5.82 1.06 -4.83
C ILE A 80 6.47 1.57 -3.54
N SER A 81 6.56 0.70 -2.53
CA SER A 81 7.20 0.99 -1.25
C SER A 81 8.14 -0.14 -0.85
N GLY A 82 9.24 0.19 -0.15
CA GLY A 82 10.22 -0.77 0.33
C GLY A 82 11.54 -0.82 -0.45
N GLU A 83 11.72 -0.03 -1.51
CA GLU A 83 13.05 0.15 -2.14
C GLU A 83 13.90 1.15 -1.36
N THR A 84 14.42 0.75 -0.20
CA THR A 84 15.51 1.47 0.48
C THR A 84 16.81 0.71 0.27
N ALA A 85 17.86 1.39 -0.17
CA ALA A 85 19.17 0.77 -0.40
C ALA A 85 19.69 0.08 0.88
N GLY A 86 20.08 -1.19 0.76
CA GLY A 86 20.75 -1.95 1.84
C GLY A 86 19.87 -2.93 2.62
N GLN A 87 18.57 -3.03 2.36
CA GLN A 87 17.72 -4.12 2.87
C GLN A 87 16.85 -4.68 1.74
N GLU A 88 16.96 -5.98 1.44
CA GLU A 88 15.81 -6.68 0.87
C GLU A 88 14.83 -6.94 2.02
N PRO A 89 13.60 -6.39 1.94
CA PRO A 89 12.46 -7.29 2.10
C PRO A 89 11.24 -6.89 1.25
N ASP A 90 10.44 -7.90 0.90
CA ASP A 90 9.06 -7.84 0.35
C ASP A 90 8.60 -6.44 -0.12
N VAL A 91 8.99 -6.07 -1.35
CA VAL A 91 8.49 -4.86 -2.01
C VAL A 91 6.96 -4.87 -1.94
N LEU A 92 6.38 -3.81 -1.40
CA LEU A 92 4.94 -3.65 -1.33
C LEU A 92 4.47 -2.75 -2.47
N VAL A 93 3.28 -3.06 -2.98
CA VAL A 93 2.56 -2.18 -3.89
C VAL A 93 1.26 -1.73 -3.24
N HIS A 94 0.84 -0.51 -3.54
CA HIS A 94 -0.42 0.02 -3.01
C HIS A 94 -1.23 0.73 -4.08
N ILE A 95 -2.55 0.65 -3.92
CA ILE A 95 -3.55 1.30 -4.77
C ILE A 95 -4.61 1.96 -3.89
N CYS A 96 -5.45 2.79 -4.48
CA CYS A 96 -6.65 3.28 -3.79
C CYS A 96 -7.67 2.15 -3.63
N ALA A 97 -8.37 2.10 -2.49
CA ALA A 97 -9.42 1.12 -2.21
C ALA A 97 -10.52 1.12 -3.28
N ARG A 98 -10.81 2.29 -3.85
CA ARG A 98 -11.67 2.44 -5.02
C ARG A 98 -11.24 1.57 -6.20
N ASP A 99 -9.95 1.58 -6.54
CA ASP A 99 -9.43 0.93 -7.75
C ASP A 99 -9.50 -0.60 -7.65
N LEU A 100 -9.47 -1.16 -6.44
CA LEU A 100 -9.71 -2.59 -6.20
C LEU A 100 -11.08 -3.04 -6.70
N GLY A 101 -12.11 -2.18 -6.57
CA GLY A 101 -13.46 -2.44 -7.07
C GLY A 101 -13.69 -1.97 -8.50
N GLU A 102 -13.13 -0.82 -8.89
CA GLU A 102 -13.48 -0.15 -10.15
C GLU A 102 -12.53 -0.45 -11.32
N ARG A 103 -11.25 -0.74 -11.05
CA ARG A 103 -10.22 -0.90 -12.08
C ARG A 103 -9.77 -2.35 -12.26
N ILE A 104 -9.82 -3.14 -11.19
CA ILE A 104 -9.46 -4.56 -11.24
C ILE A 104 -10.68 -5.37 -11.70
N PRO A 105 -10.59 -6.11 -12.84
CA PRO A 105 -11.66 -6.98 -13.30
C PRO A 105 -12.06 -7.99 -12.24
N GLU A 106 -13.34 -8.35 -12.19
CA GLU A 106 -13.88 -9.25 -11.16
C GLU A 106 -13.10 -10.56 -11.02
N GLY A 107 -12.74 -11.19 -12.15
CA GLY A 107 -11.94 -12.42 -12.19
C GLY A 107 -10.50 -12.29 -11.70
N GLU A 108 -9.99 -11.06 -11.56
CA GLU A 108 -8.66 -10.78 -11.02
C GLU A 108 -8.69 -10.41 -9.53
N ARG A 109 -9.84 -9.99 -8.98
CA ARG A 109 -9.92 -9.47 -7.60
C ARG A 109 -9.50 -10.50 -6.56
N ALA A 110 -9.90 -11.76 -6.71
CA ALA A 110 -9.53 -12.83 -5.78
C ALA A 110 -8.00 -13.04 -5.72
N HIS A 111 -7.34 -12.98 -6.88
CA HIS A 111 -5.88 -13.01 -6.97
C HIS A 111 -5.25 -11.81 -6.26
N TRP A 112 -5.76 -10.60 -6.46
CA TRP A 112 -5.24 -9.45 -5.72
C TRP A 112 -5.42 -9.60 -4.21
N ILE A 113 -6.61 -10.01 -3.75
CA ILE A 113 -6.93 -10.18 -2.33
C ILE A 113 -6.01 -11.23 -1.67
N SER A 114 -5.63 -12.31 -2.36
CA SER A 114 -4.71 -13.31 -1.78
C SER A 114 -3.29 -12.79 -1.54
N HIS A 115 -2.92 -11.66 -2.15
CA HIS A 115 -1.65 -10.96 -1.93
C HIS A 115 -1.78 -9.76 -0.98
N ALA A 116 -2.96 -9.50 -0.43
CA ALA A 116 -3.20 -8.36 0.45
C ALA A 116 -2.32 -8.44 1.71
N VAL A 117 -1.79 -7.28 2.12
CA VAL A 117 -1.04 -7.12 3.36
C VAL A 117 -1.81 -6.13 4.23
N THR A 118 -2.11 -6.56 5.45
CA THR A 118 -2.72 -5.70 6.46
C THR A 118 -1.85 -5.70 7.71
N LEU A 119 -1.91 -4.62 8.48
CA LEU A 119 -1.49 -4.70 9.87
C LEU A 119 -2.37 -5.74 10.60
N PRO A 120 -1.89 -6.33 11.70
CA PRO A 120 -2.73 -7.14 12.56
C PRO A 120 -4.01 -6.39 12.91
N ALA A 121 -5.16 -6.99 12.60
CA ALA A 121 -6.47 -6.42 12.83
C ALA A 121 -7.22 -7.24 13.88
N SER A 122 -8.02 -6.59 14.72
CA SER A 122 -8.89 -7.28 15.67
C SER A 122 -10.00 -8.01 14.91
N VAL A 123 -10.02 -9.34 15.01
CA VAL A 123 -11.04 -10.19 14.41
C VAL A 123 -12.43 -9.83 14.93
N ASN A 124 -12.53 -9.56 16.24
CA ASN A 124 -13.78 -9.16 16.89
C ASN A 124 -14.30 -7.84 16.32
N PHE A 125 -13.42 -6.84 16.18
CA PHE A 125 -13.81 -5.55 15.60
C PHE A 125 -14.25 -5.69 14.13
N LEU A 126 -13.55 -6.47 13.32
CA LEU A 126 -13.93 -6.74 11.93
C LEU A 126 -15.29 -7.46 11.83
N ALA A 127 -15.56 -8.40 12.75
CA ALA A 127 -16.84 -9.10 12.81
C ALA A 127 -17.99 -8.15 13.17
N MET A 128 -17.79 -7.25 14.14
CA MET A 128 -18.78 -6.22 14.51
C MET A 128 -19.12 -5.30 13.34
N GLN A 129 -18.13 -4.92 12.53
CA GLN A 129 -18.35 -4.06 11.37
C GLN A 129 -19.09 -4.77 10.23
N SER A 130 -18.89 -6.08 10.09
CA SER A 130 -19.41 -6.87 8.96
C SER A 130 -20.78 -7.50 9.26
N THR A 131 -21.09 -7.75 10.53
CA THR A 131 -22.31 -8.42 10.97
C THR A 131 -23.12 -7.50 11.88
N ARG A 132 -24.31 -7.07 11.42
CA ARG A 132 -25.23 -6.30 12.28
C ARG A 132 -25.64 -7.15 13.49
N GLY A 133 -25.40 -6.61 14.69
CA GLY A 133 -25.81 -7.26 15.94
C GLY A 133 -24.89 -8.38 16.41
N ALA A 134 -23.62 -8.40 15.99
CA ALA A 134 -22.63 -9.34 16.54
C ALA A 134 -22.55 -9.20 18.07
N CYS A 135 -22.91 -10.26 18.79
CA CYS A 135 -22.68 -10.38 20.22
C CYS A 135 -21.34 -11.10 20.41
N ILE A 136 -20.35 -10.40 20.93
CA ILE A 136 -19.00 -10.92 21.16
C ILE A 136 -18.70 -10.77 22.64
N ASP A 137 -18.43 -11.89 23.30
CA ASP A 137 -17.92 -11.90 24.67
C ASP A 137 -16.40 -11.74 24.62
N ASP A 138 -15.92 -10.52 24.90
CA ASP A 138 -14.50 -10.14 24.87
C ASP A 138 -14.02 -9.65 26.25
N GLY A 139 -14.65 -10.17 27.31
CA GLY A 139 -14.34 -9.85 28.70
C GLY A 139 -14.88 -8.49 29.17
N ASP A 140 -14.44 -8.10 30.37
CA ASP A 140 -14.94 -6.91 31.06
C ASP A 140 -14.46 -5.60 30.44
N LEU A 141 -15.33 -4.58 30.44
CA LEU A 141 -15.00 -3.23 30.03
C LEU A 141 -13.94 -2.62 30.97
N ARG A 142 -12.89 -2.04 30.38
CA ARG A 142 -11.82 -1.33 31.10
C ARG A 142 -11.65 0.07 30.53
N SER A 143 -11.32 1.04 31.40
CA SER A 143 -10.87 2.36 30.95
C SER A 143 -9.46 2.30 30.36
N TRP A 144 -9.14 3.23 29.47
CA TRP A 144 -7.80 3.40 28.92
C TRP A 144 -6.84 4.01 29.95
#